data_AF-A0A382WYK6-F1
#
_entry.id   AF-A0A382WYK6-F1
#
_cell.length_a   1.000
_cell.length_b   1.000
_cell.length_c   1.000
_cell.angle_alpha   90.00
_cell.angle_beta   90.00
_cell.angle_gamma   90.00
#
_symmetry.space_group_name_H-M   'P 1'
#
loop_
_entity.id
_entity.type
_entity.pdbx_description
1 polymer ?
#
loop_
_entity_poly.entity_id
_entity_poly.type
_entity_poly.pdbx_seq_one_letter_code
_entity_poly.pdbx_strand_id
1 'polypeptide(L)'
;MIVRSVMDPVGLVQGFGPIEQALIAGLFTWFMTAAGAAIVIFFEEIDRKVLDAMLGFAAGVMISASFWSLLSPSLEMSEGKDLPVWFPALIGFLLGGVSMRLVDIFLPHLHPGAPPEETEGVKTSWHRSMLLVSAITLHNVPEGLAVGVAFGAAAS
;
A
#
# COMPACT_ATOMS: atom_id res chain seq x y z
N MET A 1 -0.04 -22.75 31.68
CA MET A 1 -0.11 -21.29 31.93
C MET A 1 1.16 -20.53 31.49
N ILE A 2 2.30 -21.20 31.22
CA ILE A 2 3.58 -20.53 30.88
C ILE A 2 3.88 -20.50 29.36
N VAL A 3 3.22 -21.31 28.54
CA VAL A 3 3.48 -21.41 27.09
C VAL A 3 2.81 -20.30 26.26
N ARG A 4 1.83 -19.58 26.83
CA ARG A 4 1.13 -18.48 26.14
C ARG A 4 1.91 -17.16 26.09
N SER A 5 3.00 -17.00 26.85
CA SER A 5 3.71 -15.72 26.93
C SER A 5 4.89 -15.57 25.95
N VAL A 6 5.26 -16.62 25.22
CA VAL A 6 6.49 -16.62 24.39
C VAL A 6 6.20 -16.47 22.88
N MET A 7 4.96 -16.64 22.45
CA MET A 7 4.58 -16.59 21.02
C MET A 7 3.25 -15.87 20.80
N ASP A 8 2.99 -14.78 21.51
CA ASP A 8 1.93 -13.85 21.13
C ASP A 8 2.53 -12.68 20.33
N PRO A 9 2.59 -12.77 18.99
CA PRO A 9 3.08 -11.66 18.17
C PRO A 9 2.21 -10.40 18.35
N VAL A 10 0.96 -10.54 18.78
CA VAL A 10 0.08 -9.41 19.08
C VAL A 10 0.47 -8.79 20.43
N GLY A 11 0.70 -9.62 21.44
CA GLY A 11 1.18 -9.19 22.76
C GLY A 11 2.56 -8.52 22.75
N LEU A 12 3.43 -8.85 21.79
CA LEU A 12 4.73 -8.20 21.60
C LEU A 12 4.57 -6.71 21.23
N VAL A 13 3.54 -6.39 20.44
CA VAL A 13 3.36 -5.06 19.84
C VAL A 13 2.42 -4.19 20.67
N GLN A 14 1.55 -4.80 21.49
CA GLN A 14 0.62 -4.12 22.40
C GLN A 14 1.28 -3.25 23.48
N GLY A 15 2.55 -3.50 23.84
CA GLY A 15 3.28 -2.68 24.82
C GLY A 15 3.88 -1.39 24.26
N PHE A 16 3.82 -1.19 22.94
CA PHE A 16 4.42 -0.06 22.24
C PHE A 16 3.38 1.01 21.89
N GLY A 17 3.83 2.26 21.76
CA GLY A 17 2.98 3.37 21.34
C GLY A 17 2.57 3.26 19.86
N PRO A 18 1.55 4.01 19.42
CA PRO A 18 0.95 3.85 18.08
C PRO A 18 1.95 4.11 16.94
N ILE A 19 2.92 5.01 17.17
CA ILE A 19 3.97 5.35 16.21
C ILE A 19 4.94 4.17 16.07
N GLU A 20 5.34 3.57 17.18
CA GLU A 20 6.21 2.40 17.19
C GLU A 20 5.51 1.19 16.56
N GLN A 21 4.21 0.98 16.84
CA GLN A 21 3.43 -0.08 16.20
C GLN A 21 3.36 0.11 14.67
N ALA A 22 3.07 1.33 14.21
CA ALA A 22 3.07 1.66 12.79
C ALA A 22 4.46 1.47 12.14
N LEU A 23 5.54 1.83 12.84
CA LEU A 23 6.90 1.63 12.36
C LEU A 23 7.25 0.14 12.25
N ILE A 24 6.93 -0.66 13.27
CA ILE A 24 7.16 -2.11 13.26
C ILE A 24 6.37 -2.76 12.11
N ALA A 25 5.10 -2.39 11.94
CA ALA A 25 4.28 -2.87 10.85
C ALA A 25 4.83 -2.45 9.48
N GLY A 26 5.28 -1.20 9.33
CA GLY A 26 5.90 -0.71 8.10
C GLY A 26 7.21 -1.43 7.76
N LEU A 27 8.07 -1.67 8.75
CA LEU A 27 9.30 -2.46 8.57
C LEU A 27 9.00 -3.92 8.22
N PHE A 28 7.94 -4.48 8.81
CA PHE A 28 7.47 -5.82 8.46
C PHE A 28 7.02 -5.89 7.00
N THR A 29 6.19 -4.93 6.54
CA THR A 29 5.76 -4.86 5.14
C THR A 29 6.95 -4.71 4.20
N TRP A 30 7.89 -3.82 4.51
CA TRP A 30 9.13 -3.66 3.73
C TRP A 30 9.94 -4.95 3.65
N PHE A 31 10.08 -5.66 4.79
CA PHE A 31 10.77 -6.95 4.82
C PHE A 31 10.08 -8.00 3.96
N MET A 32 8.74 -8.05 3.97
CA MET A 32 7.98 -8.97 3.12
C MET A 32 8.17 -8.66 1.63
N THR A 33 8.23 -7.38 1.24
CA THR A 33 8.58 -6.99 -0.15
C THR A 33 10.00 -7.42 -0.51
N ALA A 34 10.97 -7.19 0.38
CA ALA A 34 12.37 -7.60 0.16
C ALA A 34 12.50 -9.13 0.06
N ALA A 35 11.80 -9.87 0.91
CA ALA A 35 11.77 -11.33 0.89
C ALA A 35 11.15 -11.85 -0.41
N GLY A 36 10.03 -11.26 -0.87
CA GLY A 36 9.42 -11.59 -2.16
C GLY A 36 10.36 -11.32 -3.34
N ALA A 37 11.06 -10.18 -3.33
CA ALA A 37 12.04 -9.84 -4.36
C ALA A 37 13.26 -10.79 -4.36
N ALA A 38 13.70 -11.28 -3.20
CA ALA A 38 14.81 -12.21 -3.08
C ALA A 38 14.55 -13.57 -3.77
N ILE A 39 13.28 -13.95 -3.95
CA ILE A 39 12.91 -15.19 -4.66
C ILE A 39 13.43 -15.17 -6.11
N VAL A 40 13.52 -13.99 -6.73
CA VAL A 40 14.03 -13.82 -8.11
C VAL A 40 15.49 -14.29 -8.24
N ILE A 41 16.26 -14.40 -7.15
CA ILE A 41 17.64 -14.94 -7.18
C ILE A 41 17.64 -16.43 -7.56
N PHE A 42 16.54 -17.14 -7.30
CA PHE A 42 16.42 -18.59 -7.57
C PHE A 42 15.72 -18.90 -8.91
N PHE A 43 15.04 -17.93 -9.52
CA PHE A 43 14.25 -18.10 -10.73
C PHE A 43 14.53 -16.96 -11.73
N GLU A 44 15.13 -17.28 -12.88
CA GLU A 44 15.39 -16.30 -13.94
C GLU A 44 14.13 -15.90 -14.72
N GLU A 45 13.20 -16.84 -14.90
CA GLU A 45 11.95 -16.63 -15.65
C GLU A 45 10.75 -17.19 -14.87
N ILE A 46 9.66 -16.42 -14.82
CA ILE A 46 8.39 -16.81 -14.19
C ILE A 46 7.33 -17.00 -15.28
N ASP A 47 6.58 -18.10 -15.21
CA ASP A 47 5.46 -18.34 -16.12
C ASP A 47 4.43 -17.21 -16.03
N ARG A 48 3.99 -16.71 -17.18
CA ARG A 48 3.09 -15.55 -17.25
C ARG A 48 1.75 -15.78 -16.55
N LYS A 49 1.22 -17.00 -16.52
CA LYS A 49 -0.02 -17.31 -15.79
C LYS A 49 0.19 -17.21 -14.28
N VAL A 50 1.36 -17.61 -13.79
CA VAL A 50 1.72 -17.47 -12.38
C VAL A 50 1.85 -16.00 -12.03
N LEU A 51 2.53 -15.21 -12.85
CA LEU A 51 2.63 -13.76 -12.65
C LEU A 51 1.25 -13.09 -12.63
N ASP A 52 0.39 -13.39 -13.61
CA ASP A 52 -0.97 -12.84 -13.68
C ASP A 52 -1.81 -13.26 -12.47
N ALA A 53 -1.66 -14.50 -11.99
CA ALA A 53 -2.33 -14.97 -10.78
C ALA A 53 -1.84 -14.24 -9.51
N MET A 54 -0.53 -13.98 -9.39
CA MET A 54 0.04 -13.21 -8.28
C MET A 54 -0.46 -11.76 -8.28
N LEU A 55 -0.48 -11.10 -9.44
CA LEU A 55 -1.01 -9.74 -9.59
C LEU A 55 -2.50 -9.68 -9.27
N GLY A 56 -3.29 -10.64 -9.74
CA GLY A 56 -4.72 -10.75 -9.44
C GLY A 56 -4.99 -10.99 -7.95
N PHE A 57 -4.20 -11.85 -7.31
CA PHE A 57 -4.29 -12.09 -5.87
C PHE A 57 -3.97 -10.82 -5.06
N ALA A 58 -2.88 -10.13 -5.39
CA ALA A 58 -2.50 -8.88 -4.73
C ALA A 58 -3.58 -7.80 -4.88
N ALA A 59 -4.10 -7.60 -6.10
CA ALA A 59 -5.20 -6.67 -6.34
C ALA A 59 -6.45 -7.03 -5.52
N GLY A 60 -6.79 -8.33 -5.42
CA GLY A 60 -7.91 -8.80 -4.62
C GLY A 60 -7.75 -8.51 -3.11
N VAL A 61 -6.56 -8.78 -2.55
CA VAL A 61 -6.25 -8.46 -1.15
C VAL A 61 -6.37 -6.96 -0.89
N MET A 62 -5.86 -6.11 -1.78
CA MET A 62 -5.91 -4.65 -1.63
C MET A 62 -7.33 -4.08 -1.71
N ILE A 63 -8.18 -4.60 -2.61
CA ILE A 63 -9.59 -4.21 -2.69
C ILE A 63 -10.33 -4.63 -1.40
N SER A 64 -10.08 -5.84 -0.92
CA SER A 64 -10.65 -6.36 0.33
C SER A 64 -10.26 -5.48 1.52
N ALA A 65 -8.97 -5.23 1.71
CA ALA A 65 -8.46 -4.36 2.78
C ALA A 65 -9.06 -2.94 2.71
N SER A 66 -9.21 -2.38 1.50
CA SER A 66 -9.82 -1.05 1.31
C SER A 66 -11.25 -0.99 1.85
N PHE A 67 -12.04 -2.06 1.69
CA PHE A 67 -13.41 -2.10 2.21
C PHE A 67 -13.46 -2.40 3.72
N TRP A 68 -12.87 -3.51 4.16
CA TRP A 68 -13.03 -3.99 5.53
C TRP A 68 -12.10 -3.29 6.53
N SER A 69 -10.90 -2.89 6.12
CA SER A 69 -9.89 -2.33 7.02
C SER A 69 -9.84 -0.80 6.99
N LEU A 70 -10.39 -0.15 5.96
CA LEU A 70 -10.37 1.31 5.83
C LEU A 70 -11.78 1.92 5.74
N LEU A 71 -12.60 1.49 4.79
CA LEU A 71 -13.91 2.10 4.56
C LEU A 71 -14.89 1.84 5.71
N SER A 72 -15.09 0.58 6.11
CA SER A 72 -16.02 0.25 7.22
C SER A 72 -15.63 0.98 8.52
N PRO A 73 -14.37 0.93 8.98
CA PRO A 73 -13.95 1.65 10.18
C PRO A 73 -14.12 3.16 10.05
N SER A 74 -13.86 3.75 8.87
CA SER A 74 -14.04 5.19 8.63
C SER A 74 -15.49 5.65 8.76
N LEU A 75 -16.44 4.81 8.31
CA LEU A 75 -17.87 5.07 8.47
C LEU A 75 -18.28 4.95 9.94
N GLU A 76 -17.87 3.87 10.62
CA GLU A 76 -18.14 3.66 12.05
C GLU A 76 -17.60 4.81 12.91
N MET A 77 -16.38 5.29 12.62
CA MET A 77 -15.78 6.46 13.28
C MET A 77 -16.53 7.77 13.01
N SER A 78 -17.40 7.82 12.01
CA SER A 78 -18.20 9.00 11.66
C SER A 78 -19.61 8.97 12.24
N GLU A 79 -20.03 7.87 12.87
CA GLU A 79 -21.33 7.77 13.54
C GLU A 79 -21.43 8.72 14.72
N GLY A 80 -22.60 9.37 14.88
CA GLY A 80 -22.87 10.29 15.99
C GLY A 80 -22.19 11.66 15.90
N LYS A 81 -21.50 11.98 14.79
CA LYS A 81 -20.94 13.31 14.51
C LYS A 81 -21.94 14.21 13.78
N ASP A 82 -21.64 15.51 13.71
CA ASP A 82 -22.52 16.53 13.09
C ASP A 82 -22.68 16.39 11.57
N LEU A 83 -21.76 15.66 10.91
CA LEU A 83 -21.77 15.43 9.47
C LEU A 83 -22.35 14.05 9.12
N PRO A 84 -22.93 13.87 7.91
CA PRO A 84 -23.36 12.55 7.45
C PRO A 84 -22.22 11.53 7.47
N VAL A 85 -22.53 10.29 7.88
CA VAL A 85 -21.56 9.19 8.09
C VAL A 85 -20.65 8.94 6.87
N TRP A 86 -21.20 9.04 5.65
CA TRP A 86 -20.46 8.81 4.41
C TRP A 86 -19.61 10.00 3.96
N PHE A 87 -19.85 11.19 4.51
CA PHE A 87 -19.26 12.43 4.00
C PHE A 87 -17.73 12.49 4.19
N PRO A 88 -17.16 12.22 5.39
CA PRO A 88 -15.71 12.20 5.57
C PRO A 88 -15.02 11.13 4.71
N ALA A 89 -15.61 9.95 4.60
CA ALA A 89 -15.08 8.85 3.79
C ALA A 89 -15.06 9.20 2.29
N LEU A 90 -16.13 9.81 1.77
CA LEU A 90 -16.20 10.26 0.38
C LEU A 90 -15.13 11.32 0.08
N ILE A 91 -15.02 12.34 0.92
CA ILE A 91 -14.03 13.41 0.73
C ILE A 91 -12.61 12.85 0.81
N GLY A 92 -12.34 11.97 1.79
CA GLY A 92 -11.03 11.29 1.90
C GLY A 92 -10.71 10.45 0.65
N PHE A 93 -11.67 9.68 0.15
CA PHE A 93 -11.50 8.88 -1.07
C PHE A 93 -11.23 9.74 -2.31
N LEU A 94 -12.00 10.82 -2.50
CA LEU A 94 -11.81 11.74 -3.63
C LEU A 94 -10.47 12.47 -3.54
N LEU A 95 -10.08 12.95 -2.35
CA LEU A 95 -8.79 13.58 -2.15
C LEU A 95 -7.65 12.60 -2.44
N GLY A 96 -7.73 11.37 -1.94
CA GLY A 96 -6.74 10.32 -2.24
C GLY A 96 -6.64 10.02 -3.73
N GLY A 97 -7.78 9.90 -4.43
CA GLY A 97 -7.83 9.72 -5.88
C GLY A 97 -7.21 10.88 -6.65
N VAL A 98 -7.50 12.13 -6.26
CA VAL A 98 -6.88 13.33 -6.87
C VAL A 98 -5.38 13.37 -6.59
N SER A 99 -4.94 13.07 -5.35
CA SER A 99 -3.52 13.00 -5.01
C SER A 99 -2.79 11.98 -5.87
N MET A 100 -3.36 10.79 -6.05
CA MET A 100 -2.78 9.74 -6.90
C MET A 100 -2.76 10.16 -8.37
N ARG A 101 -3.82 10.82 -8.86
CA ARG A 101 -3.86 11.35 -10.22
C ARG A 101 -2.81 12.42 -10.46
N LEU A 102 -2.56 13.30 -9.49
CA LEU A 102 -1.49 14.29 -9.59
C LEU A 102 -0.12 13.62 -9.69
N VAL A 103 0.14 12.63 -8.82
CA VAL A 103 1.38 11.85 -8.85
C VAL A 103 1.59 11.19 -10.21
N ASP A 104 0.55 10.55 -10.75
CA ASP A 104 0.55 9.88 -12.06
C ASP A 104 0.86 10.84 -13.22
N ILE A 105 0.29 12.05 -13.19
CA ILE A 105 0.56 13.10 -14.21
C ILE A 105 2.00 13.59 -14.16
N PHE A 106 2.60 13.70 -12.97
CA PHE A 106 3.97 14.19 -12.83
C PHE A 106 5.02 13.11 -13.05
N LEU A 107 4.66 11.84 -12.81
CA LEU A 107 5.58 10.73 -12.96
C LEU A 107 5.85 10.47 -14.45
N PRO A 108 7.09 10.63 -14.93
CA PRO A 108 7.46 10.11 -16.26
C PRO A 108 7.23 8.61 -16.27
N HIS A 109 6.34 8.12 -17.13
CA HIS A 109 6.14 6.69 -17.27
C HIS A 109 5.91 6.29 -18.73
N LEU A 110 6.28 5.05 -19.04
CA LEU A 110 6.18 4.44 -20.36
C LEU A 110 5.16 3.32 -20.29
N HIS A 111 4.14 3.37 -21.14
CA HIS A 111 3.20 2.26 -21.26
C HIS A 111 3.92 1.02 -21.84
N PRO A 112 3.72 -0.19 -21.28
CA PRO A 112 4.30 -1.40 -21.82
C PRO A 112 3.87 -1.61 -23.30
N GLY A 113 4.80 -1.42 -24.23
CA GLY A 113 4.57 -1.58 -25.68
C GLY A 113 4.37 -0.29 -26.47
N ALA A 114 4.34 0.88 -25.83
CA ALA A 114 4.22 2.16 -26.52
C ALA A 114 5.56 2.62 -27.15
N PRO A 115 5.53 3.32 -28.31
CA PRO A 115 6.72 3.95 -28.89
C PRO A 115 7.36 4.93 -27.90
N PRO A 116 8.69 5.16 -27.93
CA PRO A 116 9.38 6.14 -27.08
C PRO A 116 8.84 7.58 -27.22
N GLU A 117 8.09 7.87 -28.27
CA GLU A 117 7.46 9.15 -28.56
C GLU A 117 6.16 9.40 -27.78
N GLU A 118 5.59 8.35 -27.17
CA GLU A 118 4.37 8.38 -26.33
C GLU A 118 4.71 8.31 -24.82
N THR A 119 5.83 8.89 -24.39
CA THR A 119 6.11 9.06 -22.96
C THR A 119 5.10 10.04 -22.34
N GLU A 120 4.26 9.56 -21.43
CA GLU A 120 3.41 10.40 -20.60
C GLU A 120 4.21 10.96 -19.41
N GLY A 121 3.77 12.12 -18.90
CA GLY A 121 4.44 12.85 -17.82
C GLY A 121 5.58 13.77 -18.29
N VAL A 122 6.41 14.22 -17.33
CA VAL A 122 7.51 15.16 -17.61
C VAL A 122 8.59 14.45 -18.44
N LYS A 123 9.04 15.02 -19.56
CA LYS A 123 10.12 14.43 -20.36
C LYS A 123 11.40 14.35 -19.54
N THR A 124 11.93 13.14 -19.33
CA THR A 124 13.20 12.93 -18.62
C THR A 124 14.15 12.03 -19.42
N SER A 125 15.45 12.14 -19.12
CA SER A 125 16.50 11.26 -19.66
C SER A 125 16.71 9.99 -18.81
N TRP A 126 15.76 9.64 -17.94
CA TRP A 126 15.94 8.56 -16.98
C TRP A 126 15.92 7.18 -17.66
N HIS A 127 16.77 6.28 -17.17
CA HIS A 127 16.79 4.89 -17.63
C HIS A 127 15.53 4.15 -17.17
N ARG A 128 15.09 3.15 -17.95
CA ARG A 128 13.89 2.33 -17.67
C ARG A 128 13.86 1.76 -16.24
N SER A 129 15.02 1.37 -15.70
CA SER A 129 15.16 0.88 -14.33
C SER A 129 14.77 1.93 -13.28
N MET A 130 15.17 3.19 -13.45
CA MET A 130 14.80 4.28 -12.54
C MET A 130 13.31 4.57 -12.60
N LEU A 131 12.72 4.56 -13.79
CA LEU A 131 11.27 4.75 -13.97
C LEU A 131 10.48 3.64 -13.28
N LEU A 132 10.94 2.38 -13.39
CA LEU A 132 10.33 1.24 -12.71
C LEU A 132 10.43 1.36 -11.18
N VAL A 133 11.61 1.70 -10.64
CA VAL A 133 11.80 1.88 -9.20
C VAL A 133 10.93 3.02 -8.67
N SER A 134 10.84 4.15 -9.39
CA SER A 134 9.98 5.26 -9.00
C SER A 134 8.50 4.89 -9.04
N ALA A 135 8.04 4.16 -10.05
CA ALA A 135 6.66 3.67 -10.14
C ALA A 135 6.31 2.74 -8.97
N ILE A 136 7.17 1.78 -8.65
CA ILE A 136 6.97 0.86 -7.51
C ILE A 136 6.97 1.65 -6.19
N THR A 137 7.90 2.59 -6.02
CA THR A 137 7.99 3.42 -4.81
C THR A 137 6.69 4.19 -4.58
N LEU A 138 6.14 4.80 -5.63
CA LEU A 138 4.90 5.57 -5.54
C LEU A 138 3.68 4.70 -5.24
N HIS A 139 3.68 3.44 -5.65
CA HIS A 139 2.62 2.49 -5.28
C HIS A 139 2.67 2.10 -3.79
N ASN A 140 3.88 1.99 -3.23
CA ASN A 140 4.07 1.62 -1.83
C ASN A 140 3.74 2.76 -0.84
N VAL A 141 3.72 4.01 -1.30
CA VAL A 141 3.37 5.16 -0.45
C VAL A 141 1.93 5.06 0.11
N PRO A 142 0.88 4.83 -0.70
CA PRO A 142 -0.47 4.57 -0.21
C PRO A 142 -0.56 3.41 0.76
N GLU A 143 0.16 2.31 0.51
CA GLU A 143 0.16 1.13 1.38
C GLU A 143 0.73 1.47 2.76
N GLY A 144 1.88 2.16 2.79
CA GLY A 144 2.49 2.63 4.04
C GLY A 144 1.60 3.63 4.79
N LEU A 145 0.93 4.53 4.06
CA LEU A 145 -0.03 5.47 4.65
C LEU A 145 -1.23 4.74 5.27
N ALA A 146 -1.78 3.73 4.60
CA ALA A 146 -2.90 2.94 5.12
C ALA A 146 -2.52 2.22 6.43
N VAL A 147 -1.31 1.65 6.51
CA VAL A 147 -0.79 1.06 7.76
C VAL A 147 -0.71 2.11 8.86
N GLY A 148 -0.13 3.28 8.57
CA GLY A 148 -0.02 4.37 9.55
C GLY A 148 -1.37 4.87 10.07
N VAL A 149 -2.35 5.05 9.18
CA VAL A 149 -3.71 5.46 9.56
C VAL A 149 -4.41 4.39 10.40
N ALA A 150 -4.25 3.11 10.06
CA ALA A 150 -4.87 2.01 10.81
C ALA A 150 -4.39 1.96 12.27
N PHE A 151 -3.06 2.05 12.50
CA PHE A 151 -2.51 2.07 13.85
C PHE A 151 -2.76 3.39 14.59
N GLY A 152 -2.81 4.52 13.87
CA GLY A 152 -3.19 5.81 14.44
C GLY A 152 -4.64 5.83 14.92
N ALA A 153 -5.56 5.30 14.11
CA ALA A 153 -6.99 5.21 14.44
C ALA A 153 -7.26 4.23 15.59
N ALA A 154 -6.52 3.13 15.67
CA ALA A 154 -6.64 2.17 16.77
C ALA A 154 -6.24 2.76 18.15
N ALA A 155 -5.54 3.90 18.17
CA ALA A 155 -5.03 4.52 19.38
C ALA A 155 -5.81 5.76 19.85
N SER A 156 -6.74 6.27 19.03
CA SER A 156 -7.52 7.49 19.26
C SER A 156 -8.94 7.17 19.72
#